data_AF-A0AA41XKD4-F1
#
_entry.id   AF-A0AA41XKD4-F1
#
_cell.length_a   1.000
_cell.length_b   1.000
_cell.length_c   1.000
_cell.angle_alpha   90.00
_cell.angle_beta   90.00
_cell.angle_gamma   90.00
#
_symmetry.space_group_name_H-M   'P 1'
#
loop_
_entity.id
_entity.type
_entity.pdbx_description
1 polymer ?
#
loop_
_entity_poly.entity_id
_entity_poly.type
_entity_poly.pdbx_seq_one_letter_code
_entity_poly.pdbx_strand_id
1 'polypeptide(L)'
;MTGTPLPGHWHVPGGGLAGGQAVIFDLDGVLADALHRQHFLHRQEPDWKGFYAGVEGDGVIEAGRALAATMRDDVRIVILTGRVDDVAGVTRQWLTENGLRWDLLVCRPPHEDDSSRHAVDYKREEVDRLRTWGLQPVLAIDDNRRIVEMYGEFGIPSVYFPSGYYDDSNRYDGGV
;
A
#
# COMPACT_ATOMS: atom_id res chain seq x y z
N MET A 1 -26.61 17.23 1.89
CA MET A 1 -25.97 16.77 0.64
C MET A 1 -25.21 15.52 0.98
N THR A 2 -25.71 14.34 0.60
CA THR A 2 -24.98 13.08 0.77
C THR A 2 -23.88 13.07 -0.27
N GLY A 3 -22.62 13.21 0.17
CA GLY A 3 -21.46 13.18 -0.74
C GLY A 3 -21.39 11.86 -1.50
N THR A 4 -20.66 11.86 -2.62
CA THR A 4 -20.32 10.65 -3.37
C THR A 4 -19.78 9.58 -2.41
N PRO A 5 -20.24 8.32 -2.47
CA PRO A 5 -19.67 7.25 -1.66
C PRO A 5 -18.21 7.00 -2.07
N LEU A 6 -17.38 6.60 -1.11
CA LEU A 6 -15.99 6.22 -1.38
C LEU A 6 -15.95 5.06 -2.39
N PRO A 7 -14.87 4.94 -3.20
CA PRO A 7 -14.62 3.74 -3.98
C PRO A 7 -14.67 2.47 -3.12
N GLY A 8 -15.14 1.36 -3.68
CA GLY A 8 -15.38 0.12 -2.90
C GLY A 8 -14.13 -0.46 -2.25
N HIS A 9 -12.96 -0.27 -2.88
CA HIS A 9 -11.65 -0.71 -2.40
C HIS A 9 -10.92 0.33 -1.54
N TRP A 10 -11.62 1.40 -1.13
CA TRP A 10 -11.12 2.40 -0.20
C TRP A 10 -11.76 2.21 1.17
N HIS A 11 -10.93 2.01 2.17
CA HIS A 11 -11.38 1.73 3.53
C HIS A 11 -10.85 2.79 4.49
N VAL A 12 -11.71 3.21 5.42
CA VAL A 12 -11.37 4.13 6.51
C VAL A 12 -11.62 3.43 7.85
N PRO A 13 -10.87 3.74 8.92
CA PRO A 13 -11.06 3.10 10.24
C PRO A 13 -12.38 3.53 10.90
N GLY A 14 -12.93 4.67 10.51
CA GLY A 14 -14.18 5.24 11.01
C GLY A 14 -14.23 6.75 10.78
N GLY A 15 -15.43 7.34 10.71
CA GLY A 15 -15.59 8.72 10.24
C GLY A 15 -15.28 8.85 8.73
N GLY A 16 -15.82 9.87 8.07
CA GLY A 16 -15.54 10.07 6.64
C GLY A 16 -14.07 10.42 6.38
N LEU A 17 -13.66 10.34 5.11
CA LEU A 17 -12.33 10.79 4.68
C LEU A 17 -12.28 12.32 4.64
N ALA A 18 -11.42 12.92 5.46
CA ALA A 18 -11.11 14.35 5.38
C ALA A 18 -10.01 14.60 4.34
N GLY A 19 -10.17 15.64 3.52
CA GLY A 19 -9.10 16.12 2.63
C GLY A 19 -7.95 16.78 3.39
N GLY A 20 -6.92 17.22 2.65
CA GLY A 20 -5.73 17.88 3.20
C GLY A 20 -4.43 17.19 2.82
N GLN A 21 -3.33 17.56 3.47
CA GLN A 21 -2.02 16.95 3.23
C GLN A 21 -2.04 15.46 3.57
N ALA A 22 -1.38 14.66 2.75
CA ALA A 22 -1.28 13.22 2.92
C ALA A 22 0.13 12.71 2.67
N VAL A 23 0.53 11.69 3.42
CA VAL A 23 1.72 10.87 3.12
C VAL A 23 1.24 9.50 2.68
N ILE A 24 1.75 9.05 1.54
CA ILE A 24 1.47 7.72 1.02
C ILE A 24 2.52 6.76 1.56
N PHE A 25 2.08 5.65 2.13
CA PHE A 25 2.91 4.50 2.48
C PHE A 25 2.47 3.32 1.64
N ASP A 26 3.42 2.59 1.07
CA ASP A 26 3.17 1.19 0.74
C ASP A 26 2.96 0.37 2.03
N LEU A 27 2.45 -0.86 1.88
CA LEU A 27 2.25 -1.79 2.97
C LEU A 27 3.32 -2.89 3.00
N ASP A 28 3.42 -3.70 1.95
CA ASP A 28 4.23 -4.92 1.97
C ASP A 28 5.70 -4.57 1.65
N GLY A 29 6.58 -4.68 2.63
CA GLY A 29 7.96 -4.21 2.55
C GLY A 29 8.18 -2.82 3.16
N VAL A 30 7.13 -2.08 3.50
CA VAL A 30 7.27 -0.77 4.20
C VAL A 30 6.73 -0.81 5.62
N LEU A 31 5.49 -1.27 5.81
CA LEU A 31 4.84 -1.37 7.12
C LEU A 31 4.72 -2.82 7.59
N ALA A 32 4.45 -3.74 6.67
CA ALA A 32 4.28 -5.17 6.88
C ALA A 32 5.47 -5.95 6.30
N ASP A 33 6.07 -6.81 7.10
CA ASP A 33 7.01 -7.81 6.66
C ASP A 33 6.24 -9.00 6.10
N ALA A 34 6.15 -9.06 4.78
CA ALA A 34 5.47 -10.10 4.02
C ALA A 34 6.44 -11.15 3.43
N LEU A 35 7.72 -11.16 3.86
CA LEU A 35 8.75 -12.05 3.31
C LEU A 35 8.39 -13.53 3.47
N HIS A 36 7.78 -13.92 4.59
CA HIS A 36 7.46 -15.33 4.86
C HIS A 36 6.48 -15.92 3.85
N ARG A 37 5.68 -15.10 3.15
CA ARG A 37 4.73 -15.54 2.14
C ARG A 37 5.22 -15.38 0.70
N GLN A 38 6.35 -14.70 0.44
CA GLN A 38 6.91 -14.54 -0.92
C GLN A 38 7.20 -15.86 -1.64
N HIS A 39 7.52 -16.92 -0.89
CA HIS A 39 7.74 -18.25 -1.45
C HIS A 39 6.54 -18.84 -2.22
N PHE A 40 5.31 -18.33 -1.99
CA PHE A 40 4.14 -18.70 -2.79
C PHE A 40 4.19 -18.11 -4.21
N LEU A 41 4.80 -16.95 -4.39
CA LEU A 41 4.90 -16.24 -5.67
C LEU A 41 6.10 -16.70 -6.50
N HIS A 42 7.17 -17.14 -5.85
CA HIS A 42 8.40 -17.61 -6.52
C HIS A 42 8.29 -19.01 -7.16
N ARG A 43 7.12 -19.64 -7.07
CA ARG A 43 6.82 -20.93 -7.71
C ARG A 43 6.78 -20.78 -9.24
N GLN A 44 6.82 -21.92 -9.95
CA GLN A 44 6.63 -21.91 -11.42
C GLN A 44 5.25 -21.36 -11.80
N GLU A 45 4.24 -21.73 -11.02
CA GLU A 45 2.90 -21.15 -11.05
C GLU A 45 2.65 -20.46 -9.70
N PRO A 46 2.53 -19.12 -9.65
CA PRO A 46 2.28 -18.39 -8.42
C PRO A 46 1.00 -18.83 -7.70
N ASP A 47 1.11 -19.09 -6.41
CA ASP A 47 -0.02 -19.46 -5.53
C ASP A 47 -0.55 -18.23 -4.80
N TRP A 48 -1.33 -17.41 -5.50
CA TRP A 48 -1.92 -16.19 -4.96
C TRP A 48 -2.82 -16.46 -3.75
N LYS A 49 -3.56 -17.58 -3.77
CA LYS A 49 -4.42 -17.95 -2.65
C LYS A 49 -3.60 -18.24 -1.39
N GLY A 50 -2.53 -19.00 -1.52
CA GLY A 50 -1.59 -19.27 -0.43
C GLY A 50 -0.89 -18.00 0.07
N PHE A 51 -0.47 -17.14 -0.85
CA PHE A 51 0.13 -15.84 -0.54
C PHE A 51 -0.82 -14.99 0.35
N TYR A 52 -2.05 -14.78 -0.11
CA TYR A 52 -3.02 -13.95 0.61
C TYR A 52 -3.55 -14.58 1.90
N ALA A 53 -3.57 -15.92 2.00
CA ALA A 53 -3.93 -16.62 3.25
C ALA A 53 -2.95 -16.36 4.40
N GLY A 54 -1.70 -15.94 4.10
CA GLY A 54 -0.66 -15.68 5.10
C GLY A 54 -0.64 -14.27 5.68
N VAL A 55 -1.54 -13.38 5.25
CA VAL A 55 -1.52 -11.93 5.58
C VAL A 55 -1.59 -11.66 7.08
N GLU A 56 -2.37 -12.44 7.85
CA GLU A 56 -2.49 -12.26 9.30
C GLU A 56 -1.17 -12.50 10.05
N GLY A 57 -0.25 -13.27 9.44
CA GLY A 57 1.05 -13.61 10.01
C GLY A 57 2.16 -12.63 9.69
N ASP A 58 1.88 -11.53 8.97
CA ASP A 58 2.89 -10.52 8.63
C ASP A 58 3.49 -9.88 9.90
N GLY A 59 4.81 -9.71 9.92
CA GLY A 59 5.50 -8.96 10.97
C GLY A 59 5.37 -7.45 10.76
N VAL A 60 5.66 -6.64 11.79
CA VAL A 60 5.73 -5.18 11.64
C VAL A 60 7.15 -4.77 11.28
N ILE A 61 7.30 -3.97 10.22
CA ILE A 61 8.55 -3.28 9.94
C ILE A 61 8.63 -2.03 10.83
N GLU A 62 9.34 -2.15 11.94
CA GLU A 62 9.38 -1.12 12.99
C GLU A 62 9.85 0.25 12.50
N ALA A 63 10.72 0.31 11.49
CA ALA A 63 11.15 1.56 10.89
C ALA A 63 10.01 2.28 10.14
N GLY A 64 9.18 1.55 9.40
CA GLY A 64 7.99 2.11 8.74
C GLY A 64 6.93 2.55 9.76
N ARG A 65 6.69 1.73 10.80
CA ARG A 65 5.82 2.08 11.92
C ARG A 65 6.27 3.37 12.61
N ALA A 66 7.55 3.48 12.95
CA ALA A 66 8.11 4.67 13.59
C ALA A 66 7.94 5.91 12.70
N LEU A 67 8.21 5.77 11.39
CA LEU A 67 8.02 6.86 10.45
C LEU A 67 6.56 7.33 10.42
N ALA A 68 5.61 6.42 10.26
CA ALA A 68 4.17 6.72 10.30
C ALA A 68 3.74 7.39 11.63
N ALA A 69 4.21 6.87 12.77
CA ALA A 69 3.89 7.40 14.09
C ALA A 69 4.44 8.81 14.35
N THR A 70 5.52 9.20 13.67
CA THR A 70 6.13 10.54 13.81
C THR A 70 5.52 11.60 12.88
N MET A 71 4.65 11.21 11.95
CA MET A 71 3.95 12.17 11.10
C MET A 71 3.00 13.02 11.94
N ARG A 72 2.85 14.30 11.57
CA ARG A 72 1.92 15.21 12.28
C ARG A 72 0.48 14.72 12.19
N ASP A 73 -0.32 15.03 13.20
CA ASP A 73 -1.73 14.59 13.28
C ASP A 73 -2.63 15.22 12.20
N ASP A 74 -2.26 16.39 11.67
CA ASP A 74 -2.97 17.09 10.61
C ASP A 74 -2.68 16.53 9.20
N VAL A 75 -1.72 15.61 9.08
CA VAL A 75 -1.34 14.97 7.83
C VAL A 75 -1.90 13.56 7.79
N ARG A 76 -2.65 13.23 6.73
CA ARG A 76 -3.28 11.92 6.56
C ARG A 76 -2.27 10.85 6.19
N ILE A 77 -2.40 9.67 6.76
CA ILE A 77 -1.64 8.50 6.34
C ILE A 77 -2.50 7.65 5.40
N VAL A 78 -2.13 7.66 4.12
CA VAL A 78 -2.73 6.83 3.09
C VAL A 78 -1.86 5.61 2.88
N ILE A 79 -2.39 4.43 3.15
CA ILE A 79 -1.75 3.16 2.80
C ILE A 79 -2.26 2.76 1.41
N LEU A 80 -1.39 2.82 0.39
CA LEU A 80 -1.70 2.42 -0.98
C LEU A 80 -0.98 1.10 -1.29
N THR A 81 -1.71 -0.01 -1.25
CA THR A 81 -1.13 -1.35 -1.26
C THR A 81 -1.48 -2.14 -2.52
N GLY A 82 -0.58 -3.03 -2.92
CA GLY A 82 -0.86 -4.04 -3.94
C GLY A 82 -1.81 -5.16 -3.49
N ARG A 83 -2.12 -5.29 -2.19
CA ARG A 83 -3.05 -6.32 -1.69
C ARG A 83 -4.44 -6.15 -2.29
N VAL A 84 -5.02 -7.24 -2.77
CA VAL A 84 -6.40 -7.27 -3.28
C VAL A 84 -7.43 -6.93 -2.19
N ASP A 85 -8.54 -6.34 -2.61
CA ASP A 85 -9.61 -5.91 -1.71
C ASP A 85 -10.21 -7.05 -0.85
N ASP A 86 -10.18 -8.28 -1.38
CA ASP A 86 -10.63 -9.49 -0.67
C ASP A 86 -9.96 -9.68 0.70
N VAL A 87 -8.72 -9.17 0.88
CA VAL A 87 -7.98 -9.21 2.15
C VAL A 87 -7.99 -7.89 2.92
N ALA A 88 -8.79 -6.91 2.51
CA ALA A 88 -8.89 -5.62 3.22
C ALA A 88 -9.41 -5.79 4.67
N GLY A 89 -10.30 -6.76 4.91
CA GLY A 89 -10.79 -7.07 6.25
C GLY A 89 -9.67 -7.46 7.21
N VAL A 90 -8.91 -8.50 6.86
CA VAL A 90 -7.78 -8.99 7.67
C VAL A 90 -6.65 -7.97 7.75
N THR A 91 -6.39 -7.23 6.67
CA THR A 91 -5.37 -6.17 6.67
C THR A 91 -5.71 -5.05 7.66
N ARG A 92 -6.96 -4.59 7.71
CA ARG A 92 -7.40 -3.56 8.68
C ARG A 92 -7.33 -4.05 10.13
N GLN A 93 -7.69 -5.30 10.37
CA GLN A 93 -7.55 -5.91 11.69
C GLN A 93 -6.07 -5.92 12.10
N TRP A 94 -5.19 -6.38 11.22
CA TRP A 94 -3.75 -6.41 11.44
C TRP A 94 -3.17 -5.01 11.72
N LEU A 95 -3.57 -3.98 10.95
CA LEU A 95 -3.17 -2.58 11.20
C LEU A 95 -3.59 -2.11 12.60
N THR A 96 -4.79 -2.49 13.04
CA THR A 96 -5.35 -2.10 14.35
C THR A 96 -4.64 -2.82 15.49
N GLU A 97 -4.44 -4.13 15.38
CA GLU A 97 -3.80 -4.97 16.40
C GLU A 97 -2.33 -4.57 16.63
N ASN A 98 -1.65 -4.13 15.57
CA ASN A 98 -0.27 -3.66 15.63
C ASN A 98 -0.14 -2.16 15.96
N GLY A 99 -1.26 -1.46 16.20
CA GLY A 99 -1.26 -0.05 16.59
C GLY A 99 -0.67 0.88 15.54
N LEU A 100 -0.83 0.56 14.25
CA LEU A 100 -0.38 1.40 13.16
C LEU A 100 -1.34 2.57 12.95
N ARG A 101 -0.77 3.77 12.75
CA ARG A 101 -1.54 4.95 12.38
C ARG A 101 -1.87 4.89 10.89
N TRP A 102 -3.15 5.00 10.54
CA TRP A 102 -3.62 5.11 9.16
C TRP A 102 -4.97 5.85 9.12
N ASP A 103 -5.21 6.59 8.04
CA ASP A 103 -6.45 7.33 7.80
C ASP A 103 -7.24 6.74 6.62
N LEU A 104 -6.54 6.16 5.64
CA LEU A 104 -7.12 5.55 4.44
C LEU A 104 -6.29 4.35 4.03
N LEU A 105 -6.95 3.21 3.80
CA LEU A 105 -6.38 2.04 3.14
C LEU A 105 -6.98 1.92 1.75
N VAL A 106 -6.13 1.96 0.73
CA VAL A 106 -6.49 1.75 -0.68
C VAL A 106 -5.94 0.40 -1.11
N CYS A 107 -6.84 -0.56 -1.31
CA CYS A 107 -6.52 -1.91 -1.78
C CYS A 107 -6.65 -1.99 -3.31
N ARG A 108 -6.04 -3.00 -3.92
CA ARG A 108 -6.23 -3.27 -5.34
C ARG A 108 -7.65 -3.79 -5.60
N PRO A 109 -8.39 -3.27 -6.59
CA PRO A 109 -9.68 -3.80 -6.96
C PRO A 109 -9.61 -5.31 -7.29
N PRO A 110 -10.68 -6.06 -7.04
CA PRO A 110 -10.74 -7.46 -7.44
C PRO A 110 -10.71 -7.59 -8.98
N HIS A 111 -10.12 -8.68 -9.47
CA HIS A 111 -10.04 -9.07 -10.91
C HIS A 111 -8.99 -8.38 -11.78
N GLU A 112 -8.03 -7.65 -11.20
CA GLU A 112 -6.84 -7.16 -11.92
C GLU A 112 -5.65 -8.11 -11.72
N ASP A 113 -4.94 -8.45 -12.80
CA ASP A 113 -3.81 -9.39 -12.80
C ASP A 113 -2.54 -8.75 -12.19
N ASP A 114 -1.72 -9.51 -11.46
CA ASP A 114 -0.71 -8.98 -10.53
C ASP A 114 0.69 -8.81 -11.15
N SER A 115 0.75 -8.41 -12.42
CA SER A 115 2.04 -8.08 -13.05
C SER A 115 2.58 -6.74 -12.53
N SER A 116 3.91 -6.58 -12.47
CA SER A 116 4.53 -5.34 -11.96
C SER A 116 4.17 -4.09 -12.77
N ARG A 117 3.92 -4.22 -14.08
CA ARG A 117 3.39 -3.12 -14.89
C ARG A 117 1.98 -2.73 -14.45
N HIS A 118 1.12 -3.70 -14.11
CA HIS A 118 -0.20 -3.41 -13.57
C HIS A 118 -0.14 -2.74 -12.19
N ALA A 119 0.80 -3.11 -11.32
CA ALA A 119 0.94 -2.45 -10.02
C ALA A 119 1.28 -0.96 -10.15
N VAL A 120 2.18 -0.61 -11.07
CA VAL A 120 2.52 0.80 -11.37
C VAL A 120 1.32 1.54 -11.94
N ASP A 121 0.62 0.96 -12.92
CA ASP A 121 -0.54 1.57 -13.56
C ASP A 121 -1.70 1.79 -12.58
N TYR A 122 -2.03 0.78 -11.79
CA TYR A 122 -3.02 0.85 -10.71
C TYR A 122 -2.68 1.95 -9.69
N LYS A 123 -1.45 1.95 -9.15
CA LYS A 123 -1.06 2.97 -8.16
C LYS A 123 -1.04 4.37 -8.78
N ARG A 124 -0.67 4.51 -10.05
CA ARG A 124 -0.75 5.79 -10.78
C ARG A 124 -2.20 6.31 -10.81
N GLU A 125 -3.15 5.46 -11.17
CA GLU A 125 -4.57 5.82 -11.21
C GLU A 125 -5.11 6.20 -9.83
N GLU A 126 -4.74 5.48 -8.77
CA GLU A 126 -5.16 5.81 -7.42
C GLU A 126 -4.53 7.11 -6.91
N VAL A 127 -3.28 7.42 -7.26
CA VAL A 127 -2.65 8.71 -6.91
C VAL A 127 -3.41 9.88 -7.52
N ASP A 128 -3.81 9.78 -8.79
CA ASP A 128 -4.66 10.78 -9.42
C ASP A 128 -6.02 10.88 -8.70
N ARG A 129 -6.65 9.73 -8.42
CA ARG A 129 -7.94 9.67 -7.71
C ARG A 129 -7.88 10.28 -6.32
N LEU A 130 -6.83 10.06 -5.53
CA LEU A 130 -6.64 10.69 -4.21
C LEU A 130 -6.75 12.22 -4.31
N ARG A 131 -6.17 12.82 -5.35
CA ARG A 131 -6.25 14.28 -5.60
C ARG A 131 -7.66 14.74 -5.90
N THR A 132 -8.42 13.97 -6.67
CA THR A 132 -9.84 14.28 -6.96
C THR A 132 -10.72 14.26 -5.70
N TRP A 133 -10.31 13.50 -4.67
CA TRP A 133 -10.97 13.42 -3.36
C TRP A 133 -10.47 14.46 -2.35
N GLY A 134 -9.65 15.42 -2.78
CA GLY A 134 -9.17 16.52 -1.93
C GLY A 134 -7.99 16.16 -1.03
N LEU A 135 -7.38 14.98 -1.20
CA LEU A 135 -6.10 14.67 -0.59
C LEU A 135 -4.97 15.28 -1.41
N GLN A 136 -3.92 15.71 -0.72
CA GLN A 136 -2.74 16.33 -1.30
C GLN A 136 -1.52 15.50 -0.88
N PRO A 137 -1.17 14.45 -1.64
CA PRO A 137 0.06 13.70 -1.39
C PRO A 137 1.27 14.63 -1.43
N VAL A 138 2.00 14.72 -0.30
CA VAL A 138 3.20 15.57 -0.14
C VAL A 138 4.49 14.76 0.01
N LEU A 139 4.37 13.45 0.29
CA LEU A 139 5.47 12.50 0.39
C LEU A 139 4.92 11.10 0.09
N ALA A 140 5.73 10.25 -0.55
CA ALA A 140 5.45 8.83 -0.70
C ALA A 140 6.63 7.96 -0.24
N ILE A 141 6.34 6.84 0.41
CA ILE A 141 7.32 5.85 0.86
C ILE A 141 6.92 4.50 0.29
N ASP A 142 7.79 3.91 -0.52
CA ASP A 142 7.53 2.67 -1.24
C ASP A 142 8.85 1.90 -1.41
N ASP A 143 8.81 0.58 -1.37
CA ASP A 143 9.98 -0.28 -1.50
C ASP A 143 10.18 -0.82 -2.93
N ASN A 144 9.28 -0.47 -3.85
CA ASN A 144 9.41 -0.75 -5.27
C ASN A 144 9.94 0.46 -6.04
N ARG A 145 11.11 0.34 -6.65
CA ARG A 145 11.77 1.44 -7.39
C ARG A 145 10.92 2.01 -8.52
N ARG A 146 10.19 1.18 -9.27
CA ARG A 146 9.34 1.65 -10.37
C ARG A 146 8.16 2.49 -9.86
N ILE A 147 7.60 2.13 -8.70
CA ILE A 147 6.53 2.90 -8.06
C ILE A 147 7.10 4.21 -7.48
N VAL A 148 8.28 4.18 -6.86
CA VAL A 148 9.00 5.38 -6.40
C VAL A 148 9.22 6.37 -7.53
N GLU A 149 9.64 5.89 -8.70
CA GLU A 149 9.81 6.69 -9.92
C GLU A 149 8.46 7.25 -10.44
N MET A 150 7.40 6.44 -10.43
CA MET A 150 6.05 6.84 -10.85
C MET A 150 5.52 8.04 -10.06
N TYR A 151 5.77 8.14 -8.74
CA TYR A 151 5.36 9.31 -7.97
C TYR A 151 5.94 10.64 -8.49
N GLY A 152 7.09 10.58 -9.18
CA GLY A 152 7.70 11.72 -9.84
C GLY A 152 6.84 12.31 -10.96
N GLU A 153 6.01 11.50 -11.64
CA GLU A 153 5.05 11.96 -12.66
C GLU A 153 4.04 12.96 -12.08
N PHE A 154 3.77 12.87 -10.78
CA PHE A 154 2.87 13.74 -10.04
C PHE A 154 3.58 14.89 -9.31
N GLY A 155 4.91 14.98 -9.40
CA GLY A 155 5.70 15.93 -8.62
C GLY A 155 5.69 15.65 -7.11
N ILE A 156 5.44 14.40 -6.71
CA ILE A 156 5.43 13.98 -5.30
C ILE A 156 6.85 13.55 -4.93
N PRO A 157 7.52 14.19 -3.94
CA PRO A 157 8.76 13.67 -3.39
C PRO A 157 8.56 12.25 -2.86
N SER A 158 9.48 11.35 -3.15
CA SER A 158 9.39 9.94 -2.76
C SER A 158 10.68 9.43 -2.10
N VAL A 159 10.52 8.49 -1.17
CA VAL A 159 11.61 7.80 -0.48
C VAL A 159 11.53 6.32 -0.84
N TYR A 160 12.59 5.82 -1.46
CA TYR A 160 12.77 4.38 -1.62
C TYR A 160 13.11 3.75 -0.26
N PHE A 161 12.31 2.77 0.16
CA PHE A 161 12.51 2.04 1.41
C PHE A 161 13.22 0.70 1.12
N PRO A 162 14.49 0.52 1.50
CA PRO A 162 15.25 -0.70 1.17
C PRO A 162 14.85 -1.83 2.13
N SER A 163 13.74 -2.50 1.82
CA SER A 163 13.12 -3.54 2.66
C SER A 163 13.77 -4.92 2.53
N GLY A 164 14.46 -5.17 1.42
CA GLY A 164 14.89 -6.51 1.00
C GLY A 164 13.77 -7.38 0.44
N TYR A 165 12.53 -6.86 0.38
CA TYR A 165 11.35 -7.58 -0.09
C TYR A 165 11.47 -8.11 -1.52
N TYR A 166 12.22 -7.38 -2.36
CA TYR A 166 12.51 -7.73 -3.75
C TYR A 166 13.96 -8.22 -3.97
N ASP A 167 14.76 -8.46 -2.91
CA ASP A 167 16.18 -8.79 -3.07
C ASP A 167 16.42 -10.23 -3.58
N ASP A 168 15.52 -11.16 -3.26
CA ASP A 168 15.63 -12.59 -3.63
C ASP A 168 14.86 -12.98 -4.90
N SER A 169 14.22 -12.02 -5.56
CA SER A 169 13.30 -12.31 -6.67
C SER A 169 14.02 -12.39 -8.02
N ASN A 170 14.55 -13.57 -8.36
CA ASN A 170 15.01 -13.89 -9.73
C ASN A 170 13.85 -14.08 -10.74
N ARG A 171 12.58 -13.99 -10.30
CA ARG A 171 11.37 -14.21 -11.14
C ARG A 171 10.25 -13.18 -10.96
N TYR A 172 10.14 -12.54 -9.80
CA TYR A 172 9.12 -11.53 -9.47
C TYR A 172 9.81 -10.28 -8.91
N ASP A 173 10.62 -9.67 -9.77
CA ASP A 173 11.50 -8.53 -9.51
C ASP A 173 10.78 -7.19 -9.26
N GLY A 174 9.45 -7.18 -9.16
CA GLY A 174 8.69 -5.93 -9.28
C GLY A 174 9.02 -5.18 -10.59
N GLY A 175 9.60 -5.89 -11.56
CA GLY A 175 10.33 -5.35 -12.70
C GLY A 175 11.66 -4.67 -12.33
N VAL A 176 12.79 -5.35 -12.43
CA VAL A 176 14.10 -4.71 -12.65
C VAL A 176 14.59 -5.13 -14.02
#